data_AF-A0A5K0VFV5-F1
#
_entry.id   AF-A0A5K0VFV5-F1
#
_cell.length_a   1.000
_cell.length_b   1.000
_cell.length_c   1.000
_cell.angle_alpha   90.00
_cell.angle_beta   90.00
_cell.angle_gamma   90.00
#
_symmetry.space_group_name_H-M   'P 1'
#
loop_
_entity.id
_entity.type
_entity.pdbx_description
1 polymer ?
#
loop_
_entity_poly.entity_id
_entity_poly.type
_entity_poly.pdbx_seq_one_letter_code
_entity_poly.pdbx_strand_id
1 'polypeptide(L)'
;GRLSMSDEGLELRSKESLASSSYDEDGIDEADLDDFRYVSDVVLASNLLQNTQAIGKSSGAPCAVFSLLESRRKPGDSDSLRAHRRLVFDTVMELLQRRRQQTPAKAAEAFVADRRLLRQIWAEFSSIRRAVAAEDVFEVVSGVIRKDMSSVAAGEVWEECAAEMGDSVLDIERLIFKDLVADTIRELAFLIGGQPKPIRRQLVF
;
A
#
# COMPACT_ATOMS: atom_id res chain seq x y z
N GLY A 1 18.64 -17.15 -54.15
CA GLY A 1 18.48 -17.96 -52.93
C GLY A 1 19.16 -17.25 -51.77
N ARG A 2 18.41 -17.07 -50.69
CA ARG A 2 18.82 -16.75 -49.30
C ARG A 2 19.49 -15.40 -49.01
N LEU A 3 18.63 -14.51 -48.50
CA LEU A 3 18.91 -13.51 -47.46
C LEU A 3 19.65 -14.16 -46.28
N SER A 4 20.65 -13.47 -45.72
CA SER A 4 21.10 -13.64 -44.33
C SER A 4 21.32 -12.23 -43.79
N MET A 5 20.33 -11.76 -43.03
CA MET A 5 20.39 -10.55 -42.23
C MET A 5 21.29 -10.82 -41.03
N SER A 6 22.32 -10.00 -40.83
CA SER A 6 23.08 -9.98 -39.58
C SER A 6 22.22 -9.36 -38.49
N ASP A 7 21.82 -10.22 -37.56
CA ASP A 7 20.97 -9.97 -36.40
C ASP A 7 21.81 -9.44 -35.22
N GLU A 8 22.41 -8.26 -35.39
CA GLU A 8 23.12 -7.56 -34.29
C GLU A 8 22.71 -6.08 -34.16
N GLY A 9 21.62 -5.67 -34.83
CA GLY A 9 21.19 -4.27 -34.88
C GLY A 9 20.06 -3.87 -33.94
N LEU A 10 19.44 -4.81 -33.21
CA LEU A 10 18.14 -4.56 -32.56
C LEU A 10 18.16 -4.56 -31.03
N GLU A 11 19.25 -4.94 -30.38
CA GLU A 11 19.28 -5.02 -28.90
C GLU A 11 19.82 -3.75 -28.22
N LEU A 12 20.43 -2.83 -28.98
CA LEU A 12 20.95 -1.56 -28.44
C LEU A 12 19.98 -0.39 -28.52
N ARG A 13 18.92 -0.48 -29.34
CA ARG A 13 17.97 0.64 -29.51
C ARG A 13 16.90 0.73 -28.42
N SER A 14 16.72 -0.32 -27.61
CA SER A 14 15.71 -0.34 -26.54
C SER A 14 16.24 0.18 -25.20
N LYS A 15 17.57 0.35 -25.03
CA LYS A 15 18.17 0.85 -23.79
C LYS A 15 18.41 2.37 -23.77
N GLU A 16 18.38 3.03 -24.93
CA GLU A 16 18.57 4.49 -25.02
C GLU A 16 17.27 5.30 -25.10
N SER A 17 16.10 4.66 -25.30
CA SER A 17 14.82 5.37 -25.47
C SER A 17 14.16 5.86 -24.15
N LEU A 18 14.80 5.66 -23.00
CA LEU A 18 14.36 6.20 -21.71
C LEU A 18 15.21 7.38 -21.23
N ALA A 19 16.25 7.75 -21.99
CA ALA A 19 17.01 8.95 -21.74
C ALA A 19 16.29 10.16 -22.38
N SER A 20 15.91 11.10 -21.52
CA SER A 20 15.34 12.41 -21.89
C SER A 20 13.86 12.41 -22.27
N SER A 21 13.00 11.96 -21.34
CA SER A 21 11.76 12.71 -21.16
C SER A 21 12.15 14.06 -20.56
N SER A 22 12.39 15.05 -21.44
CA SER A 22 12.54 16.45 -21.05
C SER A 22 11.25 16.86 -20.36
N TYR A 23 11.24 16.81 -19.03
CA TYR A 23 10.29 17.53 -18.21
C TYR A 23 10.77 18.97 -18.15
N ASP A 24 9.85 19.93 -18.10
CA ASP A 24 10.22 21.34 -17.96
C ASP A 24 10.84 21.50 -16.56
N GLU A 25 12.17 21.44 -16.46
CA GLU A 25 12.95 21.74 -15.25
C GLU A 25 12.97 23.25 -14.93
N ASP A 26 12.25 24.04 -15.73
CA ASP A 26 12.11 25.48 -15.60
C ASP A 26 11.43 25.84 -14.26
N GLY A 27 12.21 26.44 -13.36
CA GLY A 27 11.78 26.84 -12.01
C GLY A 27 12.07 25.83 -10.89
N ILE A 28 12.88 24.78 -11.12
CA ILE A 28 13.39 23.90 -10.06
C ILE A 28 14.76 24.37 -9.60
N ASP A 29 14.94 24.52 -8.29
CA ASP A 29 16.25 24.84 -7.71
C ASP A 29 17.26 23.70 -8.00
N GLU A 30 18.51 24.05 -8.30
CA GLU A 30 19.55 23.06 -8.65
C GLU A 30 19.75 22.01 -7.54
N ALA A 31 19.57 22.41 -6.28
CA ALA A 31 19.63 21.53 -5.11
C ALA A 31 18.49 20.49 -5.07
N ASP A 32 17.34 20.81 -5.69
CA ASP A 32 16.15 19.97 -5.71
C ASP A 32 16.07 19.09 -6.98
N LEU A 33 17.00 19.26 -7.92
CA LEU A 33 16.95 18.63 -9.23
C LEU A 33 17.10 17.10 -9.16
N ASP A 34 17.94 16.59 -8.27
CA ASP A 34 18.09 15.13 -8.08
C ASP A 34 16.81 14.50 -7.53
N ASP A 35 16.19 15.16 -6.53
CA ASP A 35 14.90 14.76 -5.98
C ASP A 35 13.80 14.83 -7.05
N PHE A 36 13.75 15.89 -7.86
CA PHE A 36 12.77 16.04 -8.94
C PHE A 36 12.89 14.92 -9.97
N ARG A 37 14.12 14.58 -10.38
CA ARG A 37 14.38 13.48 -11.31
C ARG A 37 13.98 12.15 -10.69
N TYR A 38 14.29 11.93 -9.42
CA TYR A 38 13.89 10.72 -8.72
C TYR A 38 12.36 10.60 -8.60
N VAL A 39 11.66 11.66 -8.21
CA VAL A 39 10.19 11.72 -8.18
C VAL A 39 9.60 11.39 -9.56
N SER A 40 10.18 11.96 -10.63
CA SER A 40 9.76 11.70 -12.01
C SER A 40 9.91 10.22 -12.37
N ASP A 41 11.04 9.59 -12.02
CA ASP A 41 11.28 8.17 -12.22
C ASP A 41 10.28 7.30 -11.45
N VAL A 42 9.96 7.66 -10.19
CA VAL A 42 8.99 6.94 -9.35
C VAL A 42 7.58 7.00 -9.95
N VAL A 43 7.13 8.19 -10.35
CA VAL A 43 5.80 8.39 -10.98
C VAL A 43 5.71 7.61 -12.28
N LEU A 44 6.75 7.67 -13.12
CA LEU A 44 6.81 6.94 -14.39
C LEU A 44 6.76 5.42 -14.17
N ALA A 45 7.63 4.88 -13.31
CA ALA A 45 7.71 3.45 -13.04
C ALA A 45 6.42 2.91 -12.41
N SER A 46 5.79 3.70 -11.52
CA SER A 46 4.52 3.35 -10.90
C SER A 46 3.39 3.26 -11.92
N ASN A 47 3.30 4.21 -12.87
CA ASN A 47 2.27 4.19 -13.90
C ASN A 47 2.48 3.05 -14.92
N LEU A 48 3.73 2.76 -15.28
CA LEU A 48 4.06 1.63 -16.15
C LEU A 48 3.62 0.29 -15.54
N LEU A 49 3.87 0.09 -14.25
CA LEU A 49 3.45 -1.13 -13.55
C LEU A 49 1.93 -1.24 -13.43
N GLN A 50 1.20 -0.14 -13.36
CA GLN A 50 -0.26 -0.18 -13.36
C GLN A 50 -0.83 -0.58 -14.72
N ASN A 51 -0.22 -0.09 -15.81
CA ASN A 51 -0.63 -0.47 -17.16
C ASN A 51 -0.35 -1.95 -17.45
N THR A 52 0.66 -2.56 -16.80
CA THR A 52 0.96 -4.00 -16.94
C THR A 52 0.19 -4.87 -15.93
N GLN A 53 -0.13 -4.35 -14.73
CA GLN A 53 -0.87 -5.06 -13.67
C GLN A 53 -2.41 -4.90 -13.71
N ALA A 54 -2.98 -4.49 -14.85
CA ALA A 54 -4.39 -4.78 -15.13
C ALA A 54 -4.72 -6.30 -15.04
N ILE A 55 -3.68 -7.16 -14.90
CA ILE A 55 -3.77 -8.59 -14.65
C ILE A 55 -3.14 -8.90 -13.27
N GLY A 56 -3.92 -8.82 -12.20
CA GLY A 56 -3.61 -9.49 -10.94
C GLY A 56 -3.21 -8.59 -9.78
N LYS A 57 -4.11 -8.50 -8.79
CA LYS A 57 -3.86 -8.02 -7.43
C LYS A 57 -2.62 -8.72 -6.85
N SER A 58 -1.46 -8.05 -6.84
CA SER A 58 -0.31 -8.53 -6.07
C SER A 58 0.21 -7.43 -5.14
N SER A 59 0.17 -7.76 -3.85
CA SER A 59 0.53 -6.94 -2.69
C SER A 59 2.03 -6.57 -2.60
N GLY A 60 2.83 -6.84 -3.65
CA GLY A 60 4.28 -6.62 -3.69
C GLY A 60 4.74 -5.52 -4.65
N ALA A 61 3.82 -4.86 -5.36
CA ALA A 61 4.16 -3.91 -6.42
C ALA A 61 5.07 -2.74 -5.97
N PRO A 62 4.89 -2.09 -4.80
CA PRO A 62 5.73 -0.96 -4.39
C PRO A 62 7.19 -1.34 -4.15
N CYS A 63 7.44 -2.47 -3.47
CA CYS A 63 8.80 -2.94 -3.19
C CYS A 63 9.56 -3.31 -4.47
N ALA A 64 8.86 -3.81 -5.49
CA ALA A 64 9.44 -4.11 -6.79
C ALA A 64 9.86 -2.83 -7.54
N VAL A 65 9.07 -1.75 -7.45
CA VAL A 65 9.40 -0.45 -8.06
C VAL A 65 10.68 0.12 -7.47
N PHE A 66 10.78 0.16 -6.14
CA PHE A 66 11.95 0.69 -5.45
C PHE A 66 13.21 -0.10 -5.82
N SER A 67 13.13 -1.44 -5.79
CA SER A 67 14.26 -2.30 -6.12
C SER A 67 14.72 -2.12 -7.56
N LEU A 68 13.78 -1.92 -8.50
CA LEU A 68 14.07 -1.64 -9.90
C LEU A 68 14.80 -0.29 -10.06
N LEU A 69 14.34 0.76 -9.38
CA LEU A 69 14.97 2.08 -9.44
C LEU A 69 16.37 2.07 -8.81
N GLU A 70 16.55 1.37 -7.68
CA GLU A 70 17.84 1.28 -6.99
C GLU A 70 18.86 0.41 -7.75
N SER A 71 18.42 -0.63 -8.47
CA SER A 71 19.33 -1.46 -9.28
C SER A 71 19.95 -0.73 -10.47
N ARG A 72 19.38 0.40 -10.90
CA ARG A 72 19.90 1.24 -11.98
C ARG A 72 20.91 2.29 -11.49
N ARG A 73 21.10 2.41 -10.18
CA ARG A 73 22.00 3.40 -9.56
C ARG A 73 23.42 2.82 -9.42
N LYS A 74 24.41 3.70 -9.35
CA LYS A 74 25.83 3.29 -9.30
C LYS A 74 26.13 2.56 -7.99
N PRO A 75 26.90 1.45 -8.02
CA PRO A 75 27.43 0.86 -6.79
C PRO A 75 28.43 1.86 -6.17
N GLY A 76 28.08 2.43 -5.02
CA GLY A 76 28.90 3.44 -4.33
C GLY A 76 28.12 4.58 -3.66
N ASP A 77 26.79 4.65 -3.82
CA ASP A 77 25.98 5.58 -3.05
C ASP A 77 26.08 5.29 -1.54
N SER A 78 26.20 6.34 -0.74
CA SER A 78 26.18 6.22 0.72
C SER A 78 24.84 5.70 1.22
N ASP A 79 24.85 5.02 2.37
CA ASP A 79 23.62 4.58 3.03
C ASP A 79 22.67 5.75 3.32
N SER A 80 23.21 6.96 3.55
CA SER A 80 22.41 8.18 3.71
C SER A 80 21.66 8.59 2.45
N LEU A 81 22.27 8.49 1.27
CA LEU A 81 21.62 8.79 -0.01
C LEU A 81 20.54 7.77 -0.34
N ARG A 82 20.80 6.48 -0.06
CA ARG A 82 19.80 5.43 -0.20
C ARG A 82 18.62 5.64 0.75
N ALA A 83 18.88 6.01 2.02
CA ALA A 83 17.84 6.30 2.99
C ALA A 83 16.99 7.52 2.59
N HIS A 84 17.64 8.58 2.09
CA HIS A 84 16.95 9.75 1.54
C HIS A 84 16.04 9.37 0.38
N ARG A 85 16.56 8.66 -0.63
CA ARG A 85 15.74 8.18 -1.75
C ARG A 85 14.61 7.27 -1.30
N ARG A 86 14.83 6.43 -0.29
CA ARG A 86 13.76 5.60 0.28
C ARG A 86 12.64 6.47 0.88
N LEU A 87 13.00 7.51 1.62
CA LEU A 87 12.02 8.47 2.16
C LEU A 87 11.25 9.17 1.04
N VAL A 88 11.95 9.65 0.01
CA VAL A 88 11.32 10.28 -1.17
C VAL A 88 10.37 9.28 -1.84
N PHE A 89 10.82 8.05 -2.06
CA PHE A 89 10.01 6.98 -2.67
C PHE A 89 8.74 6.71 -1.86
N ASP A 90 8.87 6.45 -0.56
CA ASP A 90 7.74 6.11 0.30
C ASP A 90 6.72 7.27 0.34
N THR A 91 7.21 8.52 0.44
CA THR A 91 6.36 9.72 0.41
C THR A 91 5.61 9.86 -0.91
N VAL A 92 6.29 9.72 -2.05
CA VAL A 92 5.67 9.83 -3.38
C VAL A 92 4.66 8.72 -3.61
N MET A 93 4.96 7.49 -3.18
CA MET A 93 4.02 6.37 -3.29
C MET A 93 2.76 6.61 -2.47
N GLU A 94 2.89 7.18 -1.26
CA GLU A 94 1.74 7.56 -0.44
C GLU A 94 0.90 8.66 -1.10
N LEU A 95 1.53 9.71 -1.65
CA LEU A 95 0.84 10.76 -2.42
C LEU A 95 0.06 10.15 -3.60
N LEU A 96 0.69 9.27 -4.38
CA LEU A 96 0.05 8.58 -5.50
C LEU A 96 -1.12 7.71 -5.04
N GLN A 97 -0.98 6.96 -3.93
CA GLN A 97 -2.03 6.13 -3.38
C GLN A 97 -3.23 6.98 -2.90
N ARG A 98 -2.97 8.07 -2.18
CA ARG A 98 -4.01 8.98 -1.70
C ARG A 98 -4.79 9.60 -2.84
N ARG A 99 -4.08 10.05 -3.89
CA ARG A 99 -4.70 10.59 -5.11
C ARG A 99 -5.59 9.56 -5.80
N ARG A 100 -5.17 8.29 -5.87
CA ARG A 100 -5.97 7.21 -6.45
C ARG A 100 -7.26 6.95 -5.65
N GLN A 101 -7.19 6.96 -4.32
CA GLN A 101 -8.36 6.79 -3.46
C GLN A 101 -9.37 7.94 -3.61
N GLN A 102 -8.89 9.15 -3.89
CA GLN A 102 -9.73 10.34 -4.09
C GLN A 102 -10.32 10.45 -5.50
N THR A 103 -9.80 9.69 -6.47
CA THR A 103 -10.19 9.80 -7.88
C THR A 103 -11.23 8.71 -8.21
N PRO A 104 -12.42 9.06 -8.74
CA PRO A 104 -13.42 8.06 -9.14
C PRO A 104 -12.87 7.08 -10.17
N ALA A 105 -13.19 5.78 -10.05
CA ALA A 105 -12.61 4.69 -10.85
C ALA A 105 -12.66 4.91 -12.38
N LYS A 106 -13.65 5.64 -12.90
CA LYS A 106 -13.79 5.95 -14.34
C LYS A 106 -12.80 7.02 -14.84
N ALA A 107 -12.17 7.79 -13.95
CA ALA A 107 -11.13 8.77 -14.27
C ALA A 107 -9.70 8.21 -14.03
N ALA A 108 -9.58 7.03 -13.42
CA ALA A 108 -8.30 6.37 -13.17
C ALA A 108 -7.67 5.79 -14.45
N GLU A 109 -8.45 5.51 -15.49
CA GLU A 109 -7.94 5.06 -16.80
C GLU A 109 -7.24 6.19 -17.59
N ALA A 110 -7.50 7.46 -17.23
CA ALA A 110 -6.87 8.63 -17.84
C ALA A 110 -5.56 9.05 -17.14
N PHE A 111 -5.07 8.28 -16.15
CA PHE A 111 -3.80 8.50 -15.44
C PHE A 111 -2.57 8.14 -16.31
N VAL A 112 -2.66 8.38 -17.62
CA VAL A 112 -1.56 8.23 -18.55
C VAL A 112 -0.64 9.44 -18.39
N ALA A 113 0.41 9.27 -17.57
CA ALA A 113 1.63 10.07 -17.55
C ALA A 113 1.43 11.58 -17.80
N ASP A 114 0.46 12.19 -17.12
CA ASP A 114 0.19 13.60 -17.34
C ASP A 114 1.31 14.38 -16.65
N ARG A 115 2.00 15.26 -17.40
CA ARG A 115 2.88 16.27 -16.83
C ARG A 115 2.17 17.01 -15.68
N ARG A 116 0.84 17.12 -15.71
CA ARG A 116 0.03 17.66 -14.62
C ARG A 116 0.12 16.84 -13.34
N LEU A 117 0.05 15.50 -13.41
CA LEU A 117 0.20 14.64 -12.24
C LEU A 117 1.59 14.83 -11.62
N LEU A 118 2.64 14.80 -12.44
CA LEU A 118 4.01 15.01 -11.96
C LEU A 118 4.15 16.37 -11.27
N ARG A 119 3.63 17.45 -11.89
CA ARG A 119 3.63 18.79 -11.29
C ARG A 119 2.85 18.86 -9.97
N GLN A 120 1.72 18.17 -9.87
CA GLN A 120 0.92 18.11 -8.64
C GLN A 120 1.65 17.36 -7.53
N ILE A 121 2.15 16.16 -7.83
CA ILE A 121 2.92 15.34 -6.89
C ILE A 121 4.17 16.10 -6.43
N TRP A 122 4.87 16.76 -7.35
CA TRP A 122 6.03 17.58 -7.02
C TRP A 122 5.66 18.76 -6.11
N ALA A 123 4.60 19.51 -6.44
CA ALA A 123 4.17 20.65 -5.63
C ALA A 123 3.79 20.23 -4.20
N GLU A 124 3.07 19.12 -4.04
CA GLU A 124 2.74 18.56 -2.72
C GLU A 124 3.98 18.07 -1.97
N PHE A 125 4.85 17.33 -2.66
CA PHE A 125 6.09 16.81 -2.09
C PHE A 125 6.99 17.95 -1.59
N SER A 126 7.22 18.98 -2.41
CA SER A 126 7.98 20.17 -2.02
C SER A 126 7.32 20.93 -0.88
N SER A 127 5.98 20.99 -0.84
CA SER A 127 5.26 21.61 0.28
C SER A 127 5.49 20.87 1.59
N ILE A 128 5.41 19.54 1.58
CA ILE A 128 5.65 18.68 2.76
C ILE A 128 7.09 18.84 3.23
N ARG A 129 8.06 18.74 2.32
CA ARG A 129 9.48 18.90 2.63
C ARG A 129 9.78 20.27 3.24
N ARG A 130 9.17 21.33 2.71
CA ARG A 130 9.34 22.69 3.23
C ARG A 130 8.69 22.88 4.61
N ALA A 131 7.53 22.29 4.85
CA ALA A 131 6.89 22.32 6.17
C ALA A 131 7.76 21.61 7.21
N VAL A 132 8.26 20.41 6.90
CA VAL A 132 9.17 19.65 7.79
C VAL A 132 10.48 20.40 8.06
N ALA A 133 11.00 21.13 7.08
CA ALA A 133 12.22 21.94 7.26
C ALA A 133 11.99 23.23 8.07
N ALA A 134 10.77 23.77 8.08
CA ALA A 134 10.42 25.02 8.75
C ALA A 134 9.87 24.82 10.17
N GLU A 135 9.34 23.64 10.48
CA GLU A 135 8.68 23.33 11.75
C GLU A 135 9.56 22.42 12.63
N ASP A 136 9.42 22.53 13.95
CA ASP A 136 10.03 21.55 14.86
C ASP A 136 9.38 20.19 14.60
N VAL A 137 10.15 19.26 14.05
CA VAL A 137 9.71 17.90 13.69
C VAL A 137 9.00 17.23 14.88
N PHE A 138 9.42 17.52 16.11
CA PHE A 138 8.76 17.00 17.30
C PHE A 138 7.34 17.54 17.48
N GLU A 139 7.13 18.84 17.29
CA GLU A 139 5.80 19.47 17.37
C GLU A 139 4.89 19.00 16.23
N VAL A 140 5.42 18.82 15.02
CA VAL A 140 4.65 18.27 13.88
C VAL A 140 4.19 16.85 14.17
N VAL A 141 5.13 15.97 14.55
CA VAL A 141 4.83 14.56 14.81
C VAL A 141 3.88 14.42 16.00
N SER A 142 4.13 15.14 17.10
CA SER A 142 3.25 15.11 18.27
C SER A 142 1.87 15.72 17.98
N GLY A 143 1.78 16.74 17.12
CA GLY A 143 0.53 17.33 16.66
C GLY A 143 -0.31 16.37 15.83
N VAL A 144 0.31 15.65 14.89
CA VAL A 144 -0.35 14.62 14.08
C VAL A 144 -0.84 13.46 14.96
N ILE A 145 0.02 12.94 15.84
CA ILE A 145 -0.35 11.87 16.78
C ILE A 145 -1.52 12.33 17.66
N ARG A 146 -1.47 13.55 18.21
CA ARG A 146 -2.55 14.09 19.04
C ARG A 146 -3.86 14.21 18.25
N LYS A 147 -3.79 14.61 16.98
CA LYS A 147 -4.97 14.70 16.10
C LYS A 147 -5.56 13.31 15.82
N ASP A 148 -4.73 12.33 15.48
CA ASP A 148 -5.18 10.95 15.23
C ASP A 148 -5.69 10.28 16.51
N MET A 149 -5.13 10.61 17.68
CA MET A 149 -5.67 10.16 18.95
C MET A 149 -6.96 10.87 19.33
N SER A 150 -7.17 12.12 18.92
CA SER A 150 -8.40 12.86 19.21
C SER A 150 -9.60 12.33 18.42
N SER A 151 -9.39 11.79 17.21
CA SER A 151 -10.44 11.09 16.46
C SER A 151 -10.75 9.72 17.07
N VAL A 152 -9.77 9.06 17.69
CA VAL A 152 -9.96 7.81 18.46
C VAL A 152 -10.64 8.06 19.81
N ALA A 153 -10.34 9.18 20.46
CA ALA A 153 -10.94 9.57 21.74
C ALA A 153 -12.40 10.04 21.61
N ALA A 154 -12.89 10.26 20.39
CA ALA A 154 -14.30 10.55 20.11
C ALA A 154 -15.21 9.31 20.19
N GLY A 155 -14.72 8.16 20.68
CA GLY A 155 -15.51 7.04 21.19
C GLY A 155 -16.11 6.10 20.14
N GLU A 156 -16.43 6.58 18.94
CA GLU A 156 -17.30 5.84 18.01
C GLU A 156 -16.70 4.51 17.49
N VAL A 157 -15.40 4.43 17.22
CA VAL A 157 -14.83 3.27 16.49
C VAL A 157 -14.44 2.10 17.41
N TRP A 158 -14.05 2.36 18.66
CA TRP A 158 -13.57 1.32 19.58
C TRP A 158 -14.65 0.83 20.54
N GLU A 159 -15.66 1.66 20.83
CA GLU A 159 -16.76 1.29 21.73
C GLU A 159 -17.77 0.36 21.03
N GLU A 160 -18.07 0.60 19.75
CA GLU A 160 -18.97 -0.24 18.96
C GLU A 160 -18.37 -1.64 18.71
N CYS A 161 -17.06 -1.71 18.42
CA CYS A 161 -16.37 -2.98 18.18
C CYS A 161 -16.23 -3.85 19.45
N ALA A 162 -16.11 -3.23 20.64
CA ALA A 162 -16.05 -3.94 21.91
C ALA A 162 -17.42 -4.49 22.34
N ALA A 163 -18.51 -3.75 22.07
CA ALA A 163 -19.86 -4.18 22.36
C ALA A 163 -20.29 -5.36 21.47
N GLU A 164 -20.06 -5.29 20.15
CA GLU A 164 -20.39 -6.36 19.21
C GLU A 164 -19.58 -7.65 19.47
N MET A 165 -18.31 -7.51 19.85
CA MET A 165 -17.47 -8.65 20.22
C MET A 165 -17.95 -9.29 21.53
N GLY A 166 -18.40 -8.48 22.49
CA GLY A 166 -18.99 -8.95 23.74
C GLY A 166 -20.23 -9.82 23.53
N ASP A 167 -21.16 -9.37 22.68
CA ASP A 167 -22.38 -10.13 22.36
C ASP A 167 -22.07 -11.45 21.64
N SER A 168 -21.11 -11.42 20.71
CA SER A 168 -20.66 -12.62 19.99
C SER A 168 -20.05 -13.67 20.93
N VAL A 169 -19.25 -13.23 21.92
CA VAL A 169 -18.68 -14.11 22.94
C VAL A 169 -19.77 -14.71 23.83
N LEU A 170 -20.76 -13.90 24.26
CA LEU A 170 -21.88 -14.39 25.06
C LEU A 170 -22.72 -15.43 24.32
N ASP A 171 -22.93 -15.27 23.01
CA ASP A 171 -23.65 -16.25 22.21
C ASP A 171 -22.89 -17.57 22.05
N ILE A 172 -21.55 -17.50 21.88
CA ILE A 172 -20.69 -18.68 21.89
C ILE A 172 -20.77 -19.39 23.25
N GLU A 173 -20.64 -18.66 24.35
CA GLU A 173 -20.74 -19.20 25.72
C GLU A 173 -22.08 -19.88 25.96
N ARG A 174 -23.20 -19.25 25.55
CA ARG A 174 -24.55 -19.83 25.66
C ARG A 174 -24.70 -21.12 24.87
N LEU A 175 -24.11 -21.20 23.68
CA LEU A 175 -24.14 -22.42 22.85
C LEU A 175 -23.36 -23.56 23.52
N ILE A 176 -22.16 -23.28 24.01
CA ILE A 176 -21.33 -24.27 24.73
C ILE A 176 -22.06 -24.75 25.98
N PHE A 177 -22.60 -23.83 26.79
CA PHE A 177 -23.30 -24.18 28.02
C PHE A 177 -24.55 -25.01 27.75
N LYS A 178 -25.34 -24.64 26.74
CA LYS A 178 -26.54 -25.40 26.33
C LYS A 178 -26.17 -26.82 25.91
N ASP A 179 -25.11 -26.99 25.12
CA ASP A 179 -24.69 -28.30 24.64
C ASP A 179 -24.17 -29.16 25.81
N LEU A 180 -23.38 -28.58 26.72
CA LEU A 180 -22.88 -29.26 27.92
C LEU A 180 -24.01 -29.71 28.86
N VAL A 181 -25.00 -28.84 29.11
CA VAL A 181 -26.18 -29.18 29.93
C VAL A 181 -27.02 -30.26 29.23
N ALA A 182 -27.20 -30.18 27.91
CA ALA A 182 -27.95 -31.19 27.18
C ALA A 182 -27.24 -32.55 27.19
N ASP A 183 -25.91 -32.58 27.08
CA ASP A 183 -25.12 -33.81 27.13
C ASP A 183 -25.14 -34.43 28.52
N THR A 184 -24.96 -33.64 29.58
CA THR A 184 -25.04 -34.14 30.96
C THR A 184 -26.43 -34.67 31.30
N ILE A 185 -27.52 -34.01 30.88
CA ILE A 185 -28.88 -34.53 31.05
C ILE A 185 -29.05 -35.86 30.29
N ARG A 186 -28.56 -35.96 29.05
CA ARG A 186 -28.63 -37.21 28.27
C ARG A 186 -27.83 -38.34 28.92
N GLU A 187 -26.64 -38.04 29.43
CA GLU A 187 -25.78 -39.00 30.11
C GLU A 187 -26.44 -39.49 31.40
N LEU A 188 -26.99 -38.59 32.23
CA LEU A 188 -27.74 -38.95 33.43
C LEU A 188 -29.00 -39.76 33.09
N ALA A 189 -29.75 -39.36 32.06
CA ALA A 189 -30.94 -40.10 31.61
C ALA A 189 -30.57 -41.49 31.06
N PHE A 190 -29.43 -41.62 30.39
CA PHE A 190 -28.90 -42.91 29.92
C PHE A 190 -28.54 -43.82 31.09
N LEU A 191 -27.86 -43.27 32.11
CA LEU A 191 -27.47 -44.00 33.32
C LEU A 191 -28.69 -44.47 34.14
N ILE A 192 -29.78 -43.71 34.13
CA ILE A 192 -31.00 -44.01 34.89
C ILE A 192 -32.00 -44.87 34.10
N GLY A 193 -32.07 -44.75 32.77
CA GLY A 193 -33.19 -45.26 31.97
C GLY A 193 -32.88 -46.26 30.85
N GLY A 194 -31.62 -46.55 30.52
CA GLY A 194 -31.26 -47.49 29.46
C GLY A 194 -31.53 -46.99 28.02
N GLN A 195 -30.45 -46.54 27.37
CA GLN A 195 -30.22 -46.28 25.93
C GLN A 195 -31.20 -45.37 25.13
N PRO A 196 -30.73 -44.16 24.75
CA PRO A 196 -30.97 -43.63 23.41
C PRO A 196 -29.64 -43.41 22.64
N LYS A 197 -29.65 -43.72 21.34
CA LYS A 197 -28.47 -43.63 20.45
C LYS A 197 -27.90 -42.20 20.37
N PRO A 198 -26.57 -42.01 20.35
CA PRO A 198 -25.97 -40.69 20.19
C PRO A 198 -26.18 -40.16 18.76
N ILE A 199 -26.81 -38.99 18.62
CA ILE A 199 -26.84 -38.23 17.37
C ILE A 199 -25.51 -37.47 17.28
N ARG A 200 -24.53 -38.04 16.57
CA ARG A 200 -23.32 -37.32 16.19
C ARG A 200 -23.68 -36.32 15.09
N ARG A 201 -23.57 -35.02 15.38
CA ARG A 201 -23.57 -33.99 14.34
C ARG A 201 -22.14 -33.84 13.83
N GLN A 202 -21.90 -34.15 12.55
CA GLN A 202 -20.67 -33.79 11.87
C GLN A 202 -20.68 -32.29 11.59
N LEU A 203 -19.63 -31.58 11.99
CA LEU A 203 -19.29 -30.31 11.36
C LEU A 203 -18.84 -30.62 9.93
N VAL A 204 -19.58 -30.12 8.95
CA VAL A 204 -19.14 -30.05 7.57
C VAL A 204 -18.50 -28.68 7.40
N PHE A 205 -17.19 -28.68 7.12
CA PHE A 205 -16.45 -27.49 6.68
C PHE A 205 -16.69 -27.25 5.20
#